data_AF-A0A226DXC6-F1
#
_entry.id   AF-A0A226DXC6-F1
#
_cell.length_a   1.000
_cell.length_b   1.000
_cell.length_c   1.000
_cell.angle_alpha   90.00
_cell.angle_beta   90.00
_cell.angle_gamma   90.00
#
_symmetry.space_group_name_H-M   'P 1'
#
loop_
_entity.id
_entity.type
_entity.pdbx_description
1 polymer ?
#
loop_
_entity_poly.entity_id
_entity_poly.type
_entity_poly.pdbx_seq_one_letter_code
_entity_poly.pdbx_strand_id
1 'polypeptide(L)'
;MMWSPHEGPGNFFEPRSNFNYSWQFEQRIYRMPSLRELFLTSNMGMPDFIGFMSTLQQQRLIVEQLRREAAIRRINVSQAVEDIKKYIAEHEQEDYLLIGFSSQKANPFREKSSCTLI
;
A
#
# COMPACT_ATOMS: atom_id res chain seq x y z
N MET A 1 3.62 -35.85 -46.72
CA MET A 1 3.83 -36.53 -45.42
C MET A 1 3.45 -35.54 -44.34
N MET A 2 2.25 -35.70 -43.80
CA MET A 2 1.76 -34.99 -42.63
C MET A 2 2.51 -35.52 -41.40
N TRP A 3 2.96 -34.64 -40.52
CA TRP A 3 3.18 -34.98 -39.12
C TRP A 3 2.60 -33.84 -38.28
N SER A 4 1.50 -34.16 -37.61
CA SER A 4 0.84 -33.37 -36.59
C SER A 4 1.26 -33.86 -35.19
N PRO A 5 1.00 -33.07 -34.13
CA PRO A 5 1.78 -33.01 -32.89
C PRO A 5 1.16 -33.83 -31.74
N HIS A 6 1.95 -34.34 -30.80
CA HIS A 6 1.45 -34.74 -29.48
C HIS A 6 2.53 -34.67 -28.37
N GLU A 7 2.16 -33.92 -27.32
CA GLU A 7 2.38 -34.11 -25.87
C GLU A 7 3.69 -33.79 -25.14
N GLY A 8 3.54 -32.93 -24.13
CA GLY A 8 4.26 -33.01 -22.86
C GLY A 8 4.53 -31.64 -22.22
N PRO A 9 3.81 -31.22 -21.15
CA PRO A 9 4.11 -29.99 -20.44
C PRO A 9 5.28 -30.26 -19.47
N GLY A 10 6.46 -29.79 -19.84
CA GLY A 10 7.60 -29.72 -18.93
C GLY A 10 7.36 -28.62 -17.91
N ASN A 11 7.06 -29.01 -16.68
CA ASN A 11 6.98 -28.18 -15.48
C ASN A 11 8.05 -27.07 -15.47
N PHE A 12 7.65 -25.84 -15.78
CA PHE A 12 8.50 -24.67 -15.66
C PHE A 12 8.02 -23.84 -14.47
N PHE A 13 8.67 -24.09 -13.34
CA PHE A 13 8.61 -23.33 -12.09
C PHE A 13 7.21 -23.15 -11.46
N GLU A 14 6.86 -24.06 -10.54
CA GLU A 14 6.17 -23.63 -9.32
C GLU A 14 7.20 -22.94 -8.41
N PRO A 15 7.10 -21.64 -8.10
CA PRO A 15 7.58 -21.15 -6.83
C PRO A 15 6.47 -21.41 -5.81
N ARG A 16 6.64 -22.48 -5.02
CA ARG A 16 5.97 -22.55 -3.73
C ARG A 16 6.39 -21.35 -2.90
N SER A 17 5.51 -20.37 -2.82
CA SER A 17 5.59 -19.35 -1.79
C SER A 17 4.19 -19.05 -1.30
N ASN A 18 3.71 -19.91 -0.39
CA ASN A 18 2.73 -19.54 0.62
C ASN A 18 3.33 -18.45 1.50
N PHE A 19 3.39 -17.22 1.02
CA PHE A 19 3.57 -16.08 1.90
C PHE A 19 2.21 -15.51 2.21
N ASN A 20 1.71 -15.92 3.37
CA ASN A 20 0.63 -15.24 4.05
C ASN A 20 1.19 -13.90 4.56
N TYR A 21 1.32 -12.92 3.67
CA TYR A 21 1.61 -11.56 4.06
C TYR A 21 0.31 -10.96 4.60
N SER A 22 0.01 -11.25 5.87
CA SER A 22 -0.61 -10.21 6.69
C SER A 22 0.25 -8.98 6.48
N TRP A 23 -0.32 -7.91 5.94
CA TRP A 23 0.38 -6.67 5.67
C TRP A 23 1.28 -6.35 6.87
N GLN A 24 2.58 -6.53 6.74
CA GLN A 24 3.53 -6.44 7.87
C GLN A 24 3.73 -4.99 8.35
N PHE A 25 2.74 -4.11 8.15
CA PHE A 25 2.58 -2.89 8.94
C PHE A 25 2.39 -3.19 10.43
N GLU A 26 2.15 -4.45 10.82
CA GLU A 26 1.88 -4.85 12.20
C GLU A 26 3.13 -5.22 13.02
N GLN A 27 4.33 -5.19 12.43
CA GLN A 27 5.54 -5.03 13.26
C GLN A 27 5.60 -3.55 13.62
N ARG A 28 5.11 -3.17 14.81
CA ARG A 28 5.36 -1.83 15.38
C ARG A 28 6.88 -1.61 15.39
N ILE A 29 7.41 -1.01 14.33
CA ILE A 29 8.62 -0.23 14.45
C ILE A 29 8.29 0.76 15.54
N TYR A 30 8.97 0.70 16.68
CA TYR A 30 8.89 1.75 17.68
C TYR A 30 9.31 3.03 16.96
N ARG A 31 8.30 3.75 16.45
CA ARG A 31 8.44 5.04 15.80
C ARG A 31 8.91 5.95 16.91
N MET A 32 10.20 6.27 16.92
CA MET A 32 10.66 7.41 17.71
C MET A 32 9.82 8.59 17.27
N PRO A 33 9.15 9.27 18.21
CA PRO A 33 8.37 10.44 17.88
C PRO A 33 9.28 11.42 17.12
N SER A 34 8.81 11.88 15.97
CA SER A 34 9.43 12.95 15.18
C SER A 34 9.70 14.16 16.07
N LEU A 35 10.58 15.07 15.64
CA LEU A 35 10.80 16.34 16.36
C LEU A 35 9.48 17.08 16.63
N ARG A 36 8.51 16.99 15.70
CA ARG A 36 7.16 17.53 15.85
C ARG A 36 6.35 16.80 16.93
N GLU A 37 6.49 15.48 17.05
CA GLU A 37 5.78 14.69 18.06
C GLU A 37 6.40 14.88 19.45
N LEU A 38 7.73 14.88 19.56
CA LEU A 38 8.44 15.21 20.80
C LEU A 38 8.06 16.60 21.30
N PHE A 39 7.96 17.56 20.38
CA PHE A 39 7.45 18.90 20.66
C PHE A 39 6.03 18.88 21.22
N LEU A 40 5.08 18.22 20.55
CA LEU A 40 3.67 18.18 20.97
C LEU A 40 3.47 17.49 22.33
N THR A 41 4.36 16.56 22.69
CA THR A 41 4.37 15.89 23.99
C THR A 41 5.12 16.67 25.08
N SER A 42 5.86 17.71 24.71
CA SER A 42 6.56 18.59 25.65
C SER A 42 5.65 19.76 26.05
N ASN A 43 5.69 20.18 27.32
CA ASN A 43 4.99 21.39 27.78
C ASN A 43 5.70 22.70 27.33
N MET A 44 6.57 22.64 26.31
CA MET A 44 7.39 23.76 25.83
C MET A 44 6.80 24.37 24.55
N GLY A 45 7.03 25.66 24.30
CA GLY A 45 6.64 26.35 23.06
C GLY A 45 7.59 26.06 21.89
N MET A 46 7.09 26.10 20.64
CA MET A 46 7.85 25.74 19.42
C MET A 46 9.21 26.44 19.26
N PRO A 47 9.39 27.72 19.65
CA PRO A 47 10.72 28.34 19.59
C PRO A 47 11.65 27.86 20.70
N ASP A 48 11.14 27.59 21.91
CA ASP A 48 11.95 27.20 23.07
C ASP A 48 12.42 25.74 22.97
N PHE A 49 11.59 24.86 22.39
CA PHE A 49 11.93 23.45 22.20
C PHE A 49 13.06 23.26 21.19
N ILE A 50 13.01 23.99 20.07
CA ILE A 50 14.08 23.97 19.05
C ILE A 50 15.35 24.64 19.58
N GLY A 51 15.22 25.70 20.40
CA GLY A 51 16.36 26.34 21.07
C GLY A 51 16.98 25.51 22.20
N PHE A 52 16.20 24.67 22.88
CA PHE A 52 16.65 23.77 23.94
C PHE A 52 17.41 22.55 23.41
N MET A 53 17.06 22.07 22.21
CA MET A 53 17.76 20.97 21.55
C MET A 53 19.00 21.47 20.83
N SER A 54 20.17 21.02 21.27
CA SER A 54 21.41 21.24 20.52
C SER A 54 21.32 20.64 19.10
N THR A 55 21.96 21.28 18.13
CA THR A 55 22.09 20.76 16.75
C THR A 55 22.60 19.31 16.75
N LEU A 56 23.47 18.96 17.69
CA LEU A 56 23.98 17.60 17.87
C LEU A 56 22.89 16.59 18.28
N GLN A 57 21.96 16.97 19.17
CA GLN A 57 20.84 16.12 19.57
C GLN A 57 19.87 15.88 18.40
N GLN A 58 19.58 16.93 17.62
CA GLN A 58 18.76 16.80 16.42
C GLN A 58 19.40 15.85 15.39
N GLN A 59 20.70 16.00 15.14
CA GLN A 59 21.45 15.13 14.24
C GLN A 59 21.44 13.66 14.69
N ARG A 60 21.58 13.40 16.00
CA ARG A 60 21.50 12.03 16.55
C ARG A 60 20.13 11.38 16.28
N LEU A 61 19.03 12.12 16.48
CA LEU A 61 17.69 11.61 16.19
C LEU A 61 17.50 11.28 14.71
N ILE A 62 18.01 12.12 13.82
CA ILE A 62 17.97 11.89 12.37
C ILE A 62 18.76 10.62 12.01
N VAL A 63 19.97 10.44 12.55
CA VAL A 63 20.77 9.23 12.30
C VAL A 63 20.06 7.97 12.78
N GLU A 64 19.46 8.01 13.98
CA GLU A 64 18.69 6.87 14.51
C GLU A 64 17.42 6.58 13.69
N GLN A 65 16.81 7.59 13.08
CA GLN A 65 15.72 7.39 12.13
C GLN A 65 16.21 6.73 10.84
N LEU A 66 17.28 7.25 10.24
CA LEU A 66 17.85 6.72 9.00
C LEU A 66 18.33 5.27 9.16
N ARG A 67 18.93 4.91 10.29
CA ARG A 67 19.34 3.53 10.60
C ARG A 67 18.16 2.56 10.59
N ARG A 68 17.02 2.97 11.14
CA ARG A 68 15.79 2.17 11.16
C ARG A 68 15.20 2.02 9.76
N GLU A 69 15.13 3.10 8.98
CA GLU A 69 14.66 3.07 7.59
C GLU A 69 15.54 2.20 6.69
N ALA A 70 16.86 2.26 6.88
CA ALA A 70 17.82 1.42 6.16
C ALA A 70 17.67 -0.07 6.50
N ALA A 71 17.20 -0.41 7.70
CA ALA A 71 16.99 -1.78 8.15
C ALA A 71 15.69 -2.43 7.64
N ILE A 72 14.83 -1.66 6.95
CA ILE A 72 13.59 -2.19 6.38
C ILE A 72 13.92 -3.17 5.25
N ARG A 73 13.41 -4.40 5.38
CA ARG A 73 13.52 -5.42 4.32
C ARG A 73 12.65 -5.03 3.13
N ARG A 74 13.27 -4.88 1.96
CA ARG A 74 12.58 -4.58 0.71
C ARG A 74 12.31 -5.87 -0.06
N ILE A 75 11.25 -5.86 -0.87
CA ILE A 75 11.00 -6.88 -1.89
C ILE A 75 11.42 -6.34 -3.26
N ASN A 76 11.61 -7.25 -4.22
CA ASN A 76 11.91 -6.86 -5.60
C ASN A 76 10.73 -6.11 -6.21
N VAL A 77 11.02 -5.06 -6.98
CA VAL A 77 9.98 -4.27 -7.67
C VAL A 77 9.17 -5.14 -8.62
N SER A 78 9.81 -6.09 -9.32
CA SER A 78 9.11 -7.04 -10.19
C SER A 78 8.08 -7.87 -9.43
N GLN A 79 8.40 -8.34 -8.22
CA GLN A 79 7.46 -9.08 -7.38
C GLN A 79 6.29 -8.18 -6.95
N ALA A 80 6.58 -6.98 -6.45
CA ALA A 80 5.55 -6.04 -6.04
C ALA A 80 4.57 -5.70 -7.18
N VAL A 81 5.08 -5.56 -8.41
CA VAL A 81 4.26 -5.28 -9.59
C VAL A 81 3.34 -6.46 -9.91
N GLU A 82 3.83 -7.70 -9.85
CA GLU A 82 2.98 -8.87 -10.08
C GLU A 82 1.91 -9.03 -8.98
N ASP A 83 2.23 -8.74 -7.73
CA ASP A 83 1.27 -8.75 -6.63
C ASP A 83 0.16 -7.69 -6.86
N ILE A 84 0.54 -6.48 -7.28
CA ILE A 84 -0.42 -5.41 -7.62
C ILE A 84 -1.31 -5.82 -8.79
N LYS A 85 -0.72 -6.35 -9.88
CA LYS A 85 -1.48 -6.81 -11.05
C LYS A 85 -2.48 -7.90 -10.69
N LYS A 86 -2.06 -8.86 -9.87
CA LYS A 86 -2.92 -9.95 -9.38
C LYS A 86 -4.09 -9.39 -8.58
N TYR A 87 -3.82 -8.51 -7.61
CA TYR A 87 -4.88 -7.91 -6.80
C TYR A 87 -5.91 -7.16 -7.65
N ILE A 88 -5.44 -6.36 -8.63
CA ILE A 88 -6.33 -5.64 -9.55
C ILE A 88 -7.17 -6.63 -10.34
N ALA A 89 -6.57 -7.65 -10.96
CA ALA A 89 -7.30 -8.63 -11.76
C ALA A 89 -8.36 -9.42 -10.95
N GLU A 90 -8.10 -9.66 -9.67
CA GLU A 90 -9.04 -10.34 -8.78
C GLU A 90 -10.27 -9.48 -8.42
N HIS A 91 -10.13 -8.15 -8.39
CA HIS A 91 -11.16 -7.24 -7.88
C HIS A 91 -11.75 -6.29 -8.94
N GLU A 92 -11.16 -6.22 -10.14
CA GLU A 92 -11.60 -5.29 -11.19
C GLU A 92 -13.06 -5.50 -11.60
N GLN A 93 -13.59 -6.72 -11.49
CA GLN A 93 -14.97 -7.04 -11.84
C GLN A 93 -15.99 -6.46 -10.84
N GLU A 94 -15.54 -6.14 -9.62
CA GLU A 94 -16.34 -5.52 -8.57
C GLU A 94 -16.24 -3.98 -8.60
N ASP A 95 -15.32 -3.43 -9.41
CA ASP A 95 -15.15 -1.99 -9.56
C ASP A 95 -16.22 -1.42 -10.51
N TYR A 96 -17.27 -0.86 -9.90
CA TYR A 96 -18.36 -0.19 -10.61
C TYR A 96 -17.91 1.04 -11.43
N LEU A 97 -16.74 1.63 -11.15
CA LEU A 97 -16.22 2.73 -11.97
C LEU A 97 -15.55 2.23 -13.25
N LEU A 98 -15.08 0.98 -13.25
CA LEU A 98 -14.47 0.34 -14.41
C LEU A 98 -15.52 -0.40 -15.25
N ILE A 99 -16.30 -1.30 -14.63
CA ILE A 99 -17.27 -2.16 -15.33
C ILE A 99 -18.61 -1.45 -15.54
N GLY A 100 -18.92 -0.47 -14.69
CA GLY A 100 -20.24 0.15 -14.65
C GLY A 100 -21.26 -0.69 -13.88
N PHE A 101 -22.44 -0.11 -13.66
CA PHE A 101 -23.55 -0.82 -13.04
C PHE A 101 -24.29 -1.69 -14.07
N SER A 102 -24.62 -2.94 -13.72
CA SER A 102 -25.37 -3.86 -14.60
C SER A 102 -26.77 -3.36 -14.98
N SER A 103 -27.32 -2.41 -14.23
CA SER A 103 -28.54 -1.69 -14.56
C SER A 103 -28.48 -0.29 -13.98
N GLN A 104 -29.13 0.67 -14.64
CA GLN A 104 -29.26 2.01 -14.08
C GLN A 104 -29.86 1.99 -12.66
N LYS A 105 -30.76 1.05 -12.35
CA LYS A 105 -31.38 0.94 -11.01
C LYS A 105 -30.40 0.55 -9.90
N ALA A 106 -29.28 -0.09 -10.25
CA ALA A 106 -28.24 -0.47 -9.29
C ALA A 106 -27.30 0.70 -8.96
N ASN A 107 -27.29 1.76 -9.78
CA ASN A 107 -26.54 2.97 -9.50
C ASN A 107 -27.27 3.80 -8.43
N PRO A 108 -26.70 3.98 -7.22
CA PRO A 108 -27.32 4.79 -6.16
C PRO A 108 -27.47 6.28 -6.54
N PHE A 109 -26.72 6.75 -7.55
CA PHE A 109 -26.77 8.12 -8.07
C PHE A 109 -27.62 8.28 -9.33
N ARG A 110 -28.41 7.26 -9.70
CA ARG A 110 -29.30 7.36 -10.87
C ARG A 110 -30.33 8.46 -10.69
N GLU A 111 -30.58 9.22 -11.76
CA GLU A 111 -31.74 10.11 -11.82
C GLU A 111 -33.04 9.32 -11.56
N LYS A 112 -33.85 9.82 -10.63
CA LYS A 112 -35.24 9.41 -10.47
C LYS A 112 -36.00 10.08 -11.61
N SER A 113 -36.78 9.33 -12.37
CA SER A 113 -37.53 9.85 -13.53
C SER A 113 -38.21 11.18 -13.19
N SER A 114 -37.97 12.19 -14.04
CA SER A 114 -38.50 13.53 -13.88
C SER A 114 -40.00 13.49 -13.64
N CYS A 115 -40.44 14.11 -12.55
CA CYS A 115 -41.86 14.37 -12.30
C CYS A 115 -42.40 15.19 -13.47
N THR A 116 -43.33 14.65 -14.24
CA THR A 116 -44.20 15.46 -15.09
C THR A 116 -45.21 16.12 -14.16
N LEU A 117 -45.07 17.43 -13.95
CA LEU A 117 -46.15 18.23 -13.39
C LEU A 117 -47.27 18.27 -14.44
N ILE A 118 -48.41 17.68 -14.11
CA ILE A 118 -49.65 17.76 -14.88
C ILE A 118 -50.51 18.85 -14.26
#